data_AF-A0A109RB76-F1
#
_entry.id   AF-A0A109RB76-F1
#
_cell.length_a   1.000
_cell.length_b   1.000
_cell.length_c   1.000
_cell.angle_alpha   90.00
_cell.angle_beta   90.00
_cell.angle_gamma   90.00
#
_symmetry.space_group_name_H-M   'P 1'
#
loop_
_entity.id
_entity.type
_entity.pdbx_description
1 polymer ?
#
loop_
_entity_poly.entity_id
_entity_poly.type
_entity_poly.pdbx_seq_one_letter_code
_entity_poly.pdbx_strand_id
1 'polypeptide(L)' 'MKWALVMASSTGGFYVSEIKESEHKPAYHPTHIRAWRWIAVDPAVEVYVGDVWRGHSFRSPQVGQKKDHHNLE' A
#
# COMPACT_ATOMS: atom_id res chain seq x y z
N MET A 1 12.20 -1.17 7.92
CA MET A 1 10.79 -0.75 7.82
C MET A 1 9.95 -1.97 7.44
N LYS A 2 8.67 -2.04 7.81
CA LYS A 2 7.77 -3.12 7.39
C LYS A 2 6.93 -2.64 6.21
N TRP A 3 6.70 -3.50 5.24
CA TRP A 3 5.89 -3.23 4.06
C TRP A 3 4.80 -4.28 3.95
N ALA A 4 3.55 -3.87 3.78
CA ALA A 4 2.43 -4.77 3.53
C ALA A 4 1.92 -4.61 2.10
N LEU A 5 1.75 -5.72 1.40
CA LEU A 5 1.09 -5.78 0.10
C LEU A 5 -0.40 -5.90 0.33
N VAL A 6 -1.15 -4.90 -0.11
CA VAL A 6 -2.56 -4.80 0.19
C VAL A 6 -3.45 -4.58 -1.02
N MET A 7 -4.69 -5.00 -0.92
CA MET A 7 -5.78 -4.67 -1.84
C MET A 7 -6.94 -4.05 -1.06
N ALA A 8 -7.63 -3.06 -1.63
CA ALA A 8 -8.86 -2.55 -1.05
C ALA A 8 -9.90 -3.68 -0.90
N SER A 9 -10.45 -3.82 0.30
CA SER A 9 -11.53 -4.77 0.60
C SER A 9 -12.89 -4.16 0.27
N SER A 10 -13.82 -4.98 -0.24
CA SER A 10 -15.22 -4.59 -0.44
C SER A 10 -15.97 -4.35 0.88
N THR A 11 -15.46 -4.87 1.99
CA THR A 11 -16.04 -4.73 3.34
C THR A 11 -15.45 -3.56 4.13
N GLY A 12 -14.64 -2.71 3.48
CA GLY A 12 -13.90 -1.62 4.10
C GLY A 12 -12.55 -2.06 4.66
N GLY A 13 -11.52 -1.22 4.46
CA GLY A 13 -10.13 -1.52 4.81
C GLY A 13 -9.34 -2.18 3.68
N PHE A 14 -8.24 -2.84 4.05
CA PHE A 14 -7.24 -3.37 3.13
C PHE A 14 -6.92 -4.83 3.46
N TYR A 15 -7.20 -5.74 2.53
CA TYR A 15 -6.77 -7.13 2.66
C TYR A 15 -5.25 -7.22 2.49
N VAL A 16 -4.59 -7.85 3.45
CA VAL A 16 -3.13 -8.02 3.49
C VAL A 16 -2.75 -9.37 2.92
N SER A 17 -1.98 -9.38 1.84
CA SER A 17 -1.54 -10.62 1.18
C SER A 17 -0.09 -10.99 1.50
N GLU A 18 0.75 -10.03 1.83
CA GLU A 18 2.17 -10.26 2.06
C GLU A 18 2.72 -9.19 2.99
N ILE A 19 3.70 -9.56 3.82
CA ILE A 19 4.46 -8.64 4.65
C ILE A 19 5.95 -8.89 4.40
N LYS A 20 6.70 -7.82 4.15
CA LYS A 20 8.14 -7.86 3.93
C LYS A 20 8.84 -6.84 4.80
N GLU A 21 9.97 -7.24 5.37
CA GLU A 21 10.89 -6.33 6.02
C GLU A 21 11.93 -5.85 5.01
N SER A 22 11.98 -4.55 4.78
CA SER A 22 12.96 -3.94 3.90
C SER A 22 13.17 -2.48 4.27
N GLU A 23 14.37 -1.96 4.04
CA GLU A 23 14.64 -0.54 4.13
C GLU A 23 13.89 0.23 3.02
N HIS A 24 13.78 -0.37 1.83
CA HIS A 24 13.20 0.24 0.65
C HIS A 24 11.84 -0.37 0.30
N LYS A 25 11.00 0.39 -0.39
CA LYS A 25 9.73 -0.13 -0.92
C LYS A 25 10.00 -1.29 -1.88
N PRO A 26 9.38 -2.46 -1.71
CA PRO A 26 9.54 -3.57 -2.64
C PRO A 26 9.11 -3.16 -4.06
N ALA A 27 9.94 -3.52 -5.05
CA ALA A 27 9.70 -3.18 -6.46
C ALA A 27 8.67 -4.10 -7.13
N TYR A 28 8.49 -5.32 -6.62
CA TYR A 28 7.56 -6.29 -7.17
C TYR A 28 6.11 -5.83 -6.99
N HIS A 29 5.32 -5.90 -8.06
CA HIS A 29 3.89 -5.62 -8.03
C HIS A 29 3.17 -6.82 -8.67
N PRO A 30 2.31 -7.55 -7.94
CA PRO A 30 1.57 -8.65 -8.54
C PRO A 30 0.61 -8.09 -9.59
N THR A 31 0.90 -8.43 -10.83
CA THR A 31 0.14 -8.39 -12.10
C THR A 31 -1.12 -7.52 -12.25
N HIS A 32 -1.27 -6.99 -13.48
CA HIS A 32 -2.19 -5.98 -14.02
C HIS A 32 -3.71 -6.11 -13.79
N ILE A 33 -4.19 -7.01 -12.92
CA ILE A 33 -5.62 -7.38 -12.86
C ILE A 33 -6.31 -6.86 -11.58
N ARG A 34 -5.57 -6.51 -10.52
CA ARG A 34 -6.16 -5.91 -9.30
C ARG A 34 -5.26 -4.84 -8.69
N ALA A 35 -5.86 -3.84 -8.07
CA ALA A 35 -5.20 -2.66 -7.46
C ALA A 35 -4.44 -3.00 -6.17
N TRP A 36 -3.53 -3.97 -6.26
CA TRP A 36 -2.52 -4.24 -5.25
C TRP A 36 -1.65 -3.01 -5.04
N ARG A 37 -1.12 -2.81 -3.84
CA ARG A 37 -0.12 -1.77 -3.56
C ARG A 37 0.68 -2.12 -2.32
N TRP A 38 1.95 -1.72 -2.30
CA TRP A 38 2.74 -1.73 -1.06
C TRP A 38 2.44 -0.49 -0.24
N ILE A 39 2.16 -0.69 1.04
CA ILE A 39 2.07 0.35 2.05
C ILE A 39 3.17 0.16 3.09
N ALA A 40 3.72 1.27 3.58
CA ALA A 40 4.63 1.23 4.72
C ALA A 40 3.80 0.97 5.99
N VAL A 41 4.28 0.08 6.84
CA VAL A 41 3.69 -0.30 8.12
C VAL A 41 4.68 0.09 9.20
N ASP A 42 4.18 0.82 10.21
CA ASP A 42 4.96 1.14 11.39
C ASP A 42 5.39 -0.17 12.08
N PRO A 43 6.68 -0.35 12.43
CA PRO A 43 7.14 -1.55 13.13
C PRO A 43 6.36 -1.91 14.39
N ALA A 44 5.80 -0.91 15.08
CA ALA A 44 5.00 -1.04 16.30
C ALA A 44 3.55 -1.48 16.05
N VAL A 45 3.08 -1.47 14.80
CA VAL A 45 1.74 -1.94 14.43
C VAL A 45 1.79 -3.41 14.03
N GLU A 46 0.95 -4.22 14.67
CA GLU A 46 0.76 -5.61 14.29
C GLU A 46 -0.16 -5.69 13.06
N VAL A 47 0.31 -6.41 12.04
CA VAL A 47 -0.42 -6.69 10.80
C VAL A 47 -0.15 -8.15 10.45
N TYR A 48 -1.19 -8.88 10.03
CA TYR A 48 -1.09 -10.29 9.66
C TYR A 48 -1.54 -10.51 8.21
N VAL A 49 -0.90 -11.49 7.55
CA VAL A 49 -1.34 -11.94 6.23
C VAL A 49 -2.67 -12.67 6.36
N GLY A 50 -3.62 -12.37 5.47
CA GLY A 50 -4.98 -12.92 5.51
C GLY A 50 -6.00 -12.01 6.21
N ASP A 51 -5.55 -10.97 6.91
CA ASP A 51 -6.43 -10.04 7.62
C ASP A 51 -6.88 -8.86 6.74
N VAL A 52 -7.99 -8.26 7.16
CA VAL A 52 -8.44 -6.95 6.66
C VAL A 52 -7.98 -5.87 7.63
N TRP A 53 -6.92 -5.16 7.25
CA TRP A 53 -6.40 -4.05 8.02
C TRP A 53 -7.27 -2.80 7.84
N ARG A 54 -7.78 -2.26 8.95
CA ARG A 54 -8.72 -1.12 8.95
C ARG A 54 -8.11 0.22 9.41
N GLY A 55 -6.80 0.24 9.69
CA GLY A 55 -5.97 1.38 10.08
C GLY A 55 -6.69 2.65 10.59
N HIS A 56 -6.70 2.87 11.91
CA HIS A 56 -7.14 4.15 12.52
C HIS A 56 -6.24 5.36 12.20
N SER A 57 -5.13 5.16 11.48
CA SER A 57 -4.11 6.18 11.21
C SER A 57 -3.82 6.35 9.72
N PHE A 58 -4.82 6.15 8.86
CA PHE A 58 -4.64 6.30 7.42
C PHE A 58 -4.87 7.76 6.99
N ARG A 59 -3.80 8.55 6.89
CA ARG A 59 -3.74 9.54 5.80
C ARG A 59 -3.45 8.73 4.55
N SER A 60 -4.40 8.69 3.61
CA SER A 60 -4.11 8.21 2.26
C SER A 60 -2.77 8.80 1.81
N PRO A 61 -1.79 7.99 1.39
CA PRO A 61 -0.65 8.58 0.69
C PRO A 61 -1.28 9.32 -0.51
N GLN A 62 -1.04 10.62 -0.60
CA GLN A 62 -1.43 11.44 -1.74
C GLN A 62 -0.64 10.95 -2.96
N VAL A 63 -1.02 9.80 -3.49
CA VAL A 63 -0.54 9.32 -4.78
C VAL A 63 -1.35 10.08 -5.81
N GLY A 64 -0.83 11.27 -6.16
CA GLY A 64 -1.29 12.04 -7.31
C GLY A 64 -1.56 13.52 -7.04
N GLN A 65 -0.56 14.31 -6.64
CA GLN A 65 -0.48 15.72 -7.08
C GLN A 65 0.98 16.13 -7.30
N LYS A 66 1.53 15.64 -8.41
CA LYS A 66 2.24 16.44 -9.42
C LYS A 66 2.38 15.55 -10.66
N LYS A 67 1.33 15.54 -11.49
CA LYS A 67 1.59 15.51 -12.92
C LYS A 67 1.97 16.95 -13.23
N ASP A 68 3.26 17.24 -13.23
CA ASP A 68 3.76 18.39 -13.97
C ASP A 68 3.46 18.09 -15.45
N HIS A 69 2.27 18.47 -15.91
CA HIS A 69 2.07 18.78 -17.32
C HIS A 69 2.72 20.14 -17.52
N HIS A 70 4.05 20.14 -17.67
CA HIS A 70 4.71 21.25 -18.33
C HIS A 70 4.45 21.12 -19.83
N ASN A 71 3.83 22.16 -20.36
CA ASN A 71 3.64 22.48 -21.78
C ASN A 71 4.76 21.91 -22.66
N LEU A 72 4.36 21.11 -23.64
CA LEU A 72 5.03 21.06 -24.94
C LEU A 72 4.09 21.79 -25.91
N GLU A 73 4.32 23.09 -26.05
CA GLU A 73 4.10 23.79 -27.33
C GLU A 73 5.17 23.33 -28.33
#